data_AF-A0A355WF86-F1
#
_entry.id   AF-A0A355WF86-F1
#
_cell.length_a   1.000
_cell.length_b   1.000
_cell.length_c   1.000
_cell.angle_alpha   90.00
_cell.angle_beta   90.00
_cell.angle_gamma   90.00
#
_symmetry.space_group_name_H-M   'P 1'
#
loop_
_entity.id
_entity.type
_entity.pdbx_description
1 polymer ?
#
loop_
_entity_poly.entity_id
_entity_poly.type
_entity_poly.pdbx_seq_one_letter_code
_entity_poly.pdbx_strand_id
1 'polypeptide(L)'
;MNNIYDENLPDILNEYLGYLFTVRGKSINTIKGYKYDLCMLLKYLKKKKFNLKDSLDDITIKDIDENFMNEIKLMDLYSFITFITVEKENSSYARARKTAAIKSFFNFLYSKAKVIESNPASELESPKISTRHPVYLTLNQSKKLLNTVNAVDGRNKERDYAIITLFLNCGLRLSELVGINISKIK
;
A
#
# COMPACT_ATOMS: atom_id res chain seq x y z
N MET A 1 -1.91 12.63 17.17
CA MET A 1 -2.68 11.40 17.45
C MET A 1 -2.89 10.67 16.14
N ASN A 2 -2.44 9.42 16.03
CA ASN A 2 -2.70 8.58 14.84
C ASN A 2 -4.19 8.19 14.85
N ASN A 3 -5.07 9.08 14.40
CA ASN A 3 -6.47 8.74 14.30
C ASN A 3 -6.64 7.79 13.11
N ILE A 4 -6.67 6.49 13.42
CA ILE A 4 -6.91 5.42 12.44
C ILE A 4 -8.38 5.47 12.01
N TYR A 5 -9.24 5.93 12.93
CA TYR A 5 -10.63 6.21 12.64
C TYR A 5 -10.76 7.44 11.74
N ASP A 6 -11.60 7.30 10.73
CA ASP A 6 -11.96 8.37 9.80
C ASP A 6 -13.48 8.34 9.60
N GLU A 7 -14.12 9.43 9.98
CA GLU A 7 -15.59 9.62 9.97
C GLU A 7 -16.21 9.60 8.57
N ASN A 8 -15.38 9.67 7.51
CA ASN A 8 -15.80 9.60 6.12
C ASN A 8 -15.74 8.16 5.56
N LEU A 9 -15.23 7.22 6.34
CA LEU A 9 -15.19 5.80 5.98
C LEU A 9 -16.40 5.07 6.56
N PRO A 10 -16.89 4.02 5.88
CA PRO A 10 -17.88 3.14 6.46
C PRO A 10 -17.30 2.40 7.67
N ASP A 11 -18.15 2.11 8.66
CA ASP A 11 -17.73 1.54 9.95
C ASP A 11 -16.98 0.22 9.80
N ILE A 12 -17.45 -0.65 8.91
CA ILE A 12 -16.79 -1.92 8.55
C ILE A 12 -15.32 -1.75 8.11
N LEU A 13 -14.99 -0.63 7.44
CA LEU A 13 -13.62 -0.33 7.01
C LEU A 13 -12.81 0.22 8.18
N ASN A 14 -13.38 1.10 9.00
CA ASN A 14 -12.74 1.59 10.22
C ASN A 14 -12.39 0.44 11.17
N GLU A 15 -13.31 -0.49 11.38
CA GLU A 15 -13.10 -1.69 12.19
C GLU A 15 -11.96 -2.56 11.65
N TYR A 16 -11.94 -2.79 10.34
CA TYR A 16 -10.85 -3.53 9.70
C TYR A 16 -9.48 -2.85 9.87
N LEU A 17 -9.40 -1.54 9.67
CA LEU A 17 -8.16 -0.78 9.85
C LEU A 17 -7.72 -0.79 11.32
N GLY A 18 -8.67 -0.71 12.25
CA GLY A 18 -8.45 -0.88 13.69
C GLY A 18 -7.91 -2.27 14.03
N TYR A 19 -8.49 -3.33 13.46
CA TYR A 19 -8.02 -4.70 13.60
C TYR A 19 -6.59 -4.89 13.06
N LEU A 20 -6.26 -4.30 11.90
CA LEU A 20 -4.91 -4.36 11.35
C LEU A 20 -3.88 -3.70 12.26
N PHE A 21 -4.23 -2.60 12.91
CA PHE A 21 -3.34 -1.90 13.82
C PHE A 21 -3.19 -2.61 15.16
N THR A 22 -4.30 -2.86 15.84
CA THR A 22 -4.32 -3.30 17.23
C THR A 22 -4.03 -4.79 17.36
N VAL A 23 -4.72 -5.62 16.58
CA VAL A 23 -4.64 -7.08 16.70
C VAL A 23 -3.52 -7.66 15.84
N ARG A 24 -3.31 -7.12 14.64
CA ARG A 24 -2.28 -7.61 13.71
C ARG A 24 -0.94 -6.87 13.82
N GLY A 25 -0.86 -5.82 14.63
CA GLY A 25 0.37 -5.06 14.87
C GLY A 25 1.00 -4.48 13.60
N LYS A 26 0.20 -4.14 12.58
CA LYS A 26 0.73 -3.63 11.31
C LYS A 26 1.21 -2.19 11.46
N SER A 27 2.26 -1.85 10.70
CA SER A 27 2.79 -0.48 10.68
C SER A 27 1.76 0.53 10.16
N ILE A 28 1.87 1.78 10.59
CA ILE A 28 0.99 2.87 10.12
C ILE A 28 1.03 3.04 8.60
N ASN A 29 2.18 2.80 7.98
CA ASN A 29 2.34 2.89 6.52
C ASN A 29 1.59 1.76 5.82
N THR A 30 1.61 0.55 6.38
CA THR A 30 0.81 -0.57 5.87
C THR A 30 -0.69 -0.25 5.97
N ILE A 31 -1.14 0.30 7.08
CA ILE A 31 -2.55 0.68 7.29
C ILE A 31 -2.98 1.75 6.29
N LYS A 32 -2.17 2.80 6.10
CA LYS A 32 -2.42 3.84 5.08
C LYS A 32 -2.52 3.27 3.67
N GLY A 33 -1.62 2.34 3.32
CA GLY A 33 -1.65 1.67 2.02
C GLY A 33 -2.93 0.84 1.82
N TYR A 34 -3.35 0.08 2.84
CA TYR A 34 -4.58 -0.71 2.80
C TYR A 34 -5.81 0.19 2.74
N LYS A 35 -5.88 1.25 3.55
CA LYS A 35 -6.95 2.26 3.50
C LYS A 35 -7.09 2.84 2.09
N TYR A 36 -5.99 3.30 1.49
CA TYR A 36 -6.02 3.86 0.14
C TYR A 36 -6.54 2.87 -0.91
N ASP A 37 -6.05 1.63 -0.87
CA ASP A 37 -6.45 0.60 -1.83
C ASP A 37 -7.93 0.22 -1.69
N LEU A 38 -8.42 0.08 -0.46
CA LEU A 38 -9.79 -0.31 -0.17
C LEU A 38 -10.79 0.82 -0.41
N CYS A 39 -10.44 2.07 -0.09
CA CYS A 39 -11.28 3.22 -0.45
C CYS A 39 -11.48 3.30 -1.97
N MET A 40 -10.41 3.09 -2.75
CA MET A 40 -10.49 3.08 -4.21
C MET A 40 -11.37 1.94 -4.73
N LEU A 41 -11.27 0.74 -4.15
CA LEU A 41 -12.16 -0.37 -4.47
C LEU A 41 -13.62 0.00 -4.20
N LEU A 42 -13.93 0.45 -2.99
CA LEU A 42 -15.31 0.75 -2.57
C LEU A 42 -15.94 1.87 -3.41
N LYS A 43 -15.19 2.93 -3.69
CA LYS A 43 -15.61 4.00 -4.61
C LYS A 43 -15.93 3.48 -6.00
N TYR A 44 -15.06 2.61 -6.55
CA TYR A 44 -15.28 1.99 -7.85
C TYR A 44 -16.52 1.10 -7.87
N LEU A 45 -16.68 0.22 -6.87
CA LEU A 45 -17.83 -0.67 -6.78
C LEU A 45 -19.13 0.12 -6.66
N LYS A 46 -19.15 1.15 -5.80
CA LYS A 46 -20.31 2.03 -5.64
C LYS A 46 -20.63 2.76 -6.96
N LYS A 47 -19.62 3.32 -7.63
CA LYS A 47 -19.78 3.96 -8.95
C LYS A 47 -20.45 3.03 -9.95
N LYS A 48 -19.93 1.81 -10.08
CA LYS A 48 -20.40 0.82 -11.05
C LYS A 48 -21.83 0.35 -10.72
N LYS A 49 -22.09 0.02 -9.45
CA LYS A 49 -23.38 -0.52 -9.01
C LYS A 49 -24.53 0.46 -9.17
N PHE A 50 -24.30 1.74 -8.87
CA PHE A 50 -25.31 2.80 -8.98
C PHE A 50 -25.20 3.63 -10.26
N ASN A 51 -24.32 3.23 -11.20
CA ASN A 51 -24.06 3.94 -12.45
C ASN A 51 -23.82 5.45 -12.26
N LEU A 52 -23.02 5.80 -11.24
CA LEU A 52 -22.72 7.19 -10.90
C LEU A 52 -21.85 7.82 -12.00
N LYS A 53 -22.14 9.06 -12.35
CA LYS A 53 -21.40 9.82 -13.37
C LYS A 53 -20.21 10.58 -12.79
N ASP A 54 -20.21 10.77 -11.47
CA ASP A 54 -19.20 11.53 -10.74
C ASP A 54 -17.79 10.97 -10.92
N SER A 55 -16.78 11.83 -10.74
CA SER A 55 -15.40 11.35 -10.64
C SER A 55 -15.26 10.43 -9.44
N LEU A 56 -14.35 9.46 -9.50
CA LEU A 56 -14.11 8.54 -8.37
C LEU A 56 -13.70 9.28 -7.10
N ASP A 57 -13.01 10.41 -7.25
CA ASP A 57 -12.53 11.19 -6.12
C ASP A 57 -13.67 11.85 -5.35
N ASP A 58 -14.78 12.16 -6.03
CA ASP A 58 -15.96 12.83 -5.45
C ASP A 58 -16.94 11.84 -4.80
N ILE A 59 -16.82 10.55 -5.10
CA ILE A 59 -17.71 9.53 -4.54
C ILE A 59 -17.41 9.32 -3.05
N THR A 60 -18.43 9.53 -2.22
CA THR A 60 -18.43 9.18 -0.80
C THR A 60 -18.75 7.70 -0.60
N ILE A 61 -18.20 7.10 0.46
CA ILE A 61 -18.37 5.67 0.76
C ILE A 61 -18.87 5.41 2.19
N LYS A 62 -19.18 6.47 2.95
CA LYS A 62 -19.60 6.38 4.36
C LYS A 62 -20.88 5.55 4.54
N ASP A 63 -21.76 5.60 3.56
CA ASP A 63 -23.05 4.93 3.49
C ASP A 63 -22.95 3.45 3.07
N ILE A 64 -21.76 2.91 2.82
CA ILE A 64 -21.59 1.49 2.51
C ILE A 64 -21.78 0.66 3.78
N ASP A 65 -22.77 -0.22 3.74
CA ASP A 65 -23.17 -1.09 4.84
C ASP A 65 -22.91 -2.58 4.52
N GLU A 66 -23.31 -3.46 5.44
CA GLU A 66 -23.19 -4.91 5.30
C GLU A 66 -23.99 -5.45 4.11
N ASN A 67 -25.15 -4.87 3.80
CA ASN A 67 -25.97 -5.27 2.66
C ASN A 67 -25.22 -5.05 1.35
N PHE A 68 -24.64 -3.85 1.18
CA PHE A 68 -23.81 -3.55 0.03
C PHE A 68 -22.66 -4.56 -0.11
N MET A 69 -22.02 -4.93 1.00
CA MET A 69 -20.89 -5.87 0.99
C MET A 69 -21.30 -7.30 0.62
N ASN A 70 -22.47 -7.77 1.06
CA ASN A 70 -22.99 -9.10 0.74
C ASN A 70 -23.37 -9.24 -0.75
N GLU A 71 -23.70 -8.14 -1.43
CA GLU A 71 -23.99 -8.16 -2.86
C GLU A 71 -22.75 -8.24 -3.76
N ILE A 72 -21.54 -8.01 -3.23
CA ILE A 72 -20.31 -8.00 -4.02
C ILE A 72 -19.97 -9.42 -4.46
N LYS A 73 -19.76 -9.60 -5.77
CA LYS A 73 -19.38 -10.89 -6.36
C LYS A 73 -17.92 -10.90 -6.81
N LEU A 74 -17.37 -12.10 -7.01
CA LEU A 74 -16.02 -12.29 -7.56
C LEU A 74 -15.80 -11.52 -8.88
N MET A 75 -16.81 -11.48 -9.74
CA MET A 75 -16.75 -10.75 -11.01
C MET A 75 -16.63 -9.23 -10.84
N ASP A 76 -17.13 -8.67 -9.74
CA ASP A 76 -16.95 -7.25 -9.45
C ASP A 76 -15.52 -6.94 -9.02
N LEU A 77 -14.89 -7.87 -8.30
CA LEU A 77 -13.48 -7.77 -7.95
C LEU A 77 -12.60 -7.87 -9.21
N TYR A 78 -12.88 -8.81 -10.12
CA TYR A 78 -12.18 -8.87 -11.41
C TYR A 78 -12.40 -7.61 -12.25
N SER A 79 -13.62 -7.07 -12.27
CA SER A 79 -13.94 -5.79 -12.91
C SER A 79 -13.06 -4.65 -12.36
N PHE A 80 -12.88 -4.59 -11.04
CA PHE A 80 -11.98 -3.62 -10.40
C PHE A 80 -10.52 -3.83 -10.81
N ILE A 81 -10.04 -5.07 -10.84
CA ILE A 81 -8.66 -5.38 -11.29
C ILE A 81 -8.45 -4.95 -12.75
N THR A 82 -9.44 -5.14 -13.62
CA THR A 82 -9.40 -4.64 -15.01
C THR A 82 -9.35 -3.12 -15.04
N PHE A 83 -10.20 -2.44 -14.27
CA PHE A 83 -10.22 -0.98 -14.17
C PHE A 83 -8.85 -0.41 -13.75
N ILE A 84 -8.24 -0.92 -12.67
CA ILE A 84 -6.92 -0.42 -12.25
C ILE A 84 -5.79 -0.77 -13.24
N THR A 85 -6.01 -1.78 -14.08
CA THR A 85 -5.05 -2.16 -15.13
C THR A 85 -5.13 -1.22 -16.33
N VAL A 86 -6.34 -0.96 -16.81
CA VAL A 86 -6.58 -0.23 -18.05
C VAL A 86 -6.61 1.29 -17.82
N GLU A 87 -7.32 1.75 -16.79
CA GLU A 87 -7.55 3.19 -16.58
C GLU A 87 -6.54 3.84 -15.63
N LYS A 88 -5.95 3.06 -14.71
CA LYS A 88 -4.94 3.55 -13.76
C LYS A 88 -3.53 3.09 -14.09
N GLU A 89 -3.38 2.29 -15.15
CA GLU A 89 -2.09 1.76 -15.63
C GLU A 89 -1.24 1.17 -14.49
N ASN A 90 -1.88 0.56 -13.48
CA ASN A 90 -1.17 0.08 -12.31
C ASN A 90 -0.25 -1.08 -12.72
N SER A 91 1.02 -1.00 -12.31
CA SER A 91 1.99 -2.08 -12.48
C SER A 91 1.54 -3.39 -11.84
N SER A 92 2.09 -4.52 -12.30
CA SER A 92 1.81 -5.85 -11.74
C SER A 92 1.97 -5.90 -10.22
N TYR A 93 2.99 -5.22 -9.68
CA TYR A 93 3.22 -5.10 -8.24
C TYR A 93 2.12 -4.30 -7.52
N ALA A 94 1.71 -3.17 -8.08
CA ALA A 94 0.63 -2.37 -7.52
C ALA A 94 -0.71 -3.13 -7.52
N ARG A 95 -1.00 -3.86 -8.60
CA ARG A 95 -2.20 -4.70 -8.70
C ARG A 95 -2.15 -5.86 -7.69
N ALA A 96 -1.03 -6.57 -7.57
CA ALA A 96 -0.89 -7.66 -6.59
C ALA A 96 -1.04 -7.16 -5.14
N ARG A 97 -0.46 -6.00 -4.80
CA ARG A 97 -0.66 -5.35 -3.49
C ARG A 97 -2.14 -5.03 -3.23
N LYS A 98 -2.83 -4.45 -4.21
CA LYS A 98 -4.27 -4.17 -4.12
C LYS A 98 -5.07 -5.47 -3.93
N THR A 99 -4.81 -6.50 -4.72
CA THR A 99 -5.44 -7.82 -4.57
C THR A 99 -5.23 -8.41 -3.17
N ALA A 100 -4.02 -8.29 -2.61
CA ALA A 100 -3.74 -8.76 -1.25
C ALA A 100 -4.54 -7.98 -0.19
N ALA A 101 -4.68 -6.66 -0.34
CA ALA A 101 -5.49 -5.84 0.54
C ALA A 101 -6.98 -6.24 0.49
N ILE A 102 -7.51 -6.47 -0.72
CA ILE A 102 -8.88 -6.93 -0.97
C ILE A 102 -9.13 -8.28 -0.29
N LYS A 103 -8.27 -9.27 -0.55
CA LYS A 103 -8.38 -10.61 0.07
C LYS A 103 -8.36 -10.53 1.59
N SER A 104 -7.44 -9.75 2.15
CA SER A 104 -7.33 -9.58 3.59
C SER A 104 -8.57 -8.91 4.18
N PHE A 105 -9.16 -7.94 3.49
CA PHE A 105 -10.38 -7.26 3.92
C PHE A 105 -11.59 -8.18 3.90
N PHE A 106 -11.91 -8.82 2.78
CA PHE A 106 -13.07 -9.73 2.72
C PHE A 106 -12.90 -10.96 3.62
N ASN A 107 -11.67 -11.46 3.80
CA ASN A 107 -11.42 -12.51 4.79
C ASN A 107 -11.67 -12.04 6.23
N PHE A 108 -11.39 -10.77 6.55
CA PHE A 108 -11.75 -10.20 7.85
C PHE A 108 -13.27 -10.11 8.02
N LEU A 109 -13.97 -9.56 7.02
CA LEU A 109 -15.42 -9.40 7.07
C LEU A 109 -16.13 -10.76 7.24
N TYR A 110 -15.67 -11.79 6.52
CA TYR A 110 -16.23 -13.14 6.61
C TYR A 110 -15.81 -13.87 7.89
N SER A 111 -14.50 -13.99 8.14
CA SER A 111 -13.98 -14.91 9.17
C SER A 111 -13.86 -14.30 10.57
N LYS A 112 -13.81 -12.96 10.69
CA LYS A 112 -13.52 -12.25 11.95
C LYS A 112 -14.71 -11.40 12.40
N ALA A 113 -15.17 -10.48 11.56
CA ALA A 113 -16.33 -9.64 11.86
C ALA A 113 -17.65 -10.41 11.70
N LYS A 114 -17.69 -11.42 10.81
CA LYS A 114 -18.87 -12.22 10.48
C LYS A 114 -20.07 -11.39 10.00
N VAL A 115 -19.79 -10.36 9.19
CA VAL A 115 -20.79 -9.43 8.64
C VAL A 115 -21.17 -9.73 7.19
N ILE A 116 -20.49 -10.70 6.56
CA ILE A 116 -20.84 -11.23 5.24
C ILE A 116 -20.99 -12.74 5.28
N GLU A 117 -21.93 -13.27 4.50
CA GLU A 117 -22.27 -14.71 4.47
C GLU A 117 -21.24 -15.55 3.71
N SER A 118 -20.56 -14.94 2.75
CA SER A 118 -19.53 -15.59 1.94
C SER A 118 -18.40 -14.62 1.60
N ASN A 119 -17.21 -15.14 1.32
CA ASN A 119 -16.06 -14.34 0.94
C ASN A 119 -15.91 -14.29 -0.59
N PRO A 120 -16.27 -13.18 -1.28
CA PRO A 120 -16.16 -13.08 -2.73
C PRO A 120 -14.72 -13.02 -3.24
N ALA A 121 -13.74 -12.81 -2.35
CA ALA A 121 -12.33 -12.72 -2.69
C ALA A 121 -11.57 -14.04 -2.48
N SER A 122 -12.24 -15.12 -2.07
CA SER A 122 -11.62 -16.44 -1.81
C SER A 122 -10.87 -16.97 -3.04
N GLU A 123 -11.51 -16.89 -4.21
CA GLU A 123 -11.02 -17.36 -5.50
C GLU A 123 -10.39 -16.25 -6.36
N LEU A 124 -10.21 -15.04 -5.81
CA LEU A 124 -9.62 -13.94 -6.56
C LEU A 124 -8.17 -14.24 -6.90
N GLU A 125 -7.80 -14.32 -8.17
CA GLU A 125 -6.40 -14.57 -8.54
C GLU A 125 -5.55 -13.31 -8.44
N SER A 126 -4.29 -13.47 -8.04
CA SER A 126 -3.33 -12.37 -8.01
C SER A 126 -2.63 -12.26 -9.36
N PRO A 127 -2.46 -11.06 -9.92
CA PRO A 127 -1.73 -10.87 -11.17
C PRO A 127 -0.32 -11.45 -11.06
N LYS A 128 0.15 -12.11 -12.13
CA LYS A 128 1.53 -12.59 -12.22
C LYS A 128 2.48 -11.41 -12.11
N ILE A 129 3.29 -11.40 -11.06
CA ILE A 129 4.33 -10.39 -10.85
C ILE A 129 5.51 -10.77 -11.74
N SER A 130 5.87 -9.91 -12.69
CA SER A 130 7.12 -10.06 -13.42
C SER A 130 8.31 -9.86 -12.47
N THR A 131 9.25 -10.79 -12.48
CA THR A 131 10.48 -10.66 -11.69
C THR A 131 11.31 -9.50 -12.23
N ARG A 132 11.39 -8.41 -11.48
CA ARG A 132 12.35 -7.35 -11.78
C ARG A 132 13.72 -7.83 -11.28
N HIS A 133 14.70 -7.88 -12.17
CA HIS A 133 16.07 -8.13 -11.75
C HIS A 133 16.52 -6.99 -10.83
N PRO A 134 17.15 -7.29 -9.68
CA PRO A 134 17.74 -6.26 -8.84
C PRO A 134 18.70 -5.43 -9.67
N VAL A 135 18.53 -4.11 -9.64
CA VAL A 135 19.53 -3.20 -10.19
C VAL A 135 20.54 -2.97 -9.07
N TYR A 136 21.78 -3.36 -9.30
CA TYR A 136 22.89 -3.19 -8.35
C TYR A 136 24.00 -2.38 -9.00
N LEU A 137 24.78 -1.67 -8.18
CA LEU A 137 25.98 -0.99 -8.62
C LEU A 137 27.14 -1.98 -8.67
N THR A 138 27.89 -1.98 -9.76
CA THR A 138 29.20 -2.63 -9.79
C THR A 138 30.20 -1.87 -8.91
N LEU A 139 31.29 -2.50 -8.51
CA LEU A 139 32.35 -1.83 -7.72
C LEU A 139 32.81 -0.52 -8.36
N ASN A 140 32.99 -0.49 -9.68
CA ASN A 140 33.41 0.71 -10.41
C ASN A 140 32.33 1.81 -10.38
N GLN A 141 31.06 1.44 -10.50
CA GLN A 141 29.95 2.39 -10.38
C GLN A 141 29.83 2.94 -8.95
N SER A 142 30.04 2.11 -7.92
CA SER A 142 30.07 2.53 -6.52
C SER A 142 31.21 3.51 -6.25
N LYS A 143 32.43 3.22 -6.73
CA LYS A 143 33.57 4.14 -6.65
C LYS A 143 33.29 5.45 -7.38
N LYS A 144 32.72 5.38 -8.59
CA LYS A 144 32.35 6.56 -9.36
C LYS A 144 31.33 7.42 -8.61
N LEU A 145 30.30 6.81 -8.04
CA LEU A 145 29.29 7.51 -7.25
C LEU A 145 29.92 8.24 -6.05
N LEU A 146 30.79 7.56 -5.31
CA LEU A 146 31.47 8.13 -4.15
C LEU A 146 32.37 9.31 -4.55
N ASN A 147 33.14 9.18 -5.64
CA ASN A 147 33.98 10.25 -6.17
C ASN A 147 33.16 11.45 -6.64
N THR A 148 32.03 11.22 -7.31
CA THR A 148 31.14 12.31 -7.73
C THR A 148 30.64 13.11 -6.54
N VAL A 149 30.21 12.43 -5.47
CA VAL A 149 29.71 13.10 -4.26
C VAL A 149 30.84 13.88 -3.56
N ASN A 150 32.05 13.35 -3.54
CA ASN A 150 33.22 14.04 -2.98
C ASN A 150 33.70 15.24 -3.82
N ALA A 151 33.39 15.27 -5.11
CA ALA A 151 33.76 16.38 -6.00
C ALA A 151 32.75 17.55 -5.96
N VAL A 152 31.57 17.36 -5.36
CA VAL A 152 30.58 18.43 -5.20
C VAL A 152 30.90 19.25 -3.95
N ASP A 153 31.19 20.52 -4.15
CA ASP A 153 31.39 21.46 -3.04
C ASP A 153 30.06 22.01 -2.52
N GLY A 154 30.04 22.29 -1.21
CA GLY A 154 28.89 22.86 -0.53
C GLY A 154 28.78 22.38 0.91
N ARG A 155 27.90 23.05 1.68
CA ARG A 155 27.74 22.80 3.12
C ARG A 155 27.35 21.37 3.50
N ASN A 156 26.83 20.58 2.55
CA ASN A 156 26.34 19.22 2.77
C ASN A 156 27.33 18.12 2.31
N LYS A 157 28.49 18.49 1.74
CA LYS A 157 29.45 17.56 1.13
C LYS A 157 29.78 16.38 2.04
N GLU A 158 30.27 16.65 3.24
CA GLU A 158 30.68 15.60 4.20
C GLU A 158 29.51 14.71 4.62
N ARG A 159 28.31 15.30 4.79
CA ARG A 159 27.10 14.56 5.13
C ARG A 159 26.71 13.60 4.00
N ASP A 160 26.65 14.10 2.77
CA ASP A 160 26.22 13.32 1.62
C ASP A 160 27.25 12.22 1.30
N TYR A 161 28.55 12.50 1.46
CA TYR A 161 29.62 11.51 1.37
C TYR A 161 29.46 10.41 2.42
N ALA A 162 29.20 10.76 3.69
CA ALA A 162 28.97 9.79 4.76
C ALA A 162 27.72 8.93 4.51
N ILE A 163 26.61 9.54 4.06
CA ILE A 163 25.37 8.84 3.71
C ILE A 163 25.65 7.77 2.64
N ILE A 164 26.33 8.13 1.55
CA ILE A 164 26.63 7.21 0.45
C ILE A 164 27.61 6.12 0.89
N THR A 165 28.62 6.48 1.69
CA THR A 165 29.56 5.51 2.26
C THR A 165 28.83 4.47 3.11
N LEU A 166 27.91 4.88 3.98
CA LEU A 166 27.14 3.97 4.82
C LEU A 166 26.21 3.07 3.99
N PHE A 167 25.54 3.60 2.97
CA PHE A 167 24.71 2.78 2.09
C PHE A 167 25.53 1.72 1.33
N LEU A 168 26.70 2.09 0.83
CA LEU A 168 27.55 1.17 0.06
C LEU A 168 28.20 0.08 0.90
N ASN A 169 28.44 0.31 2.19
CA ASN A 169 29.22 -0.59 3.05
C ASN A 169 28.42 -1.33 4.12
N CYS A 170 27.30 -0.77 4.60
CA CYS A 170 26.59 -1.30 5.77
C CYS A 170 25.26 -1.99 5.44
N GLY A 171 24.82 -1.97 4.16
CA GLY A 171 23.58 -2.65 3.74
C GLY A 171 22.31 -2.10 4.40
N LEU A 172 22.35 -0.84 4.87
CA LEU A 172 21.24 -0.21 5.60
C LEU A 172 20.07 0.11 4.68
N ARG A 173 18.84 -0.01 5.21
CA ARG A 173 17.66 0.59 4.60
C ARG A 173 17.64 2.10 4.87
N LEU A 174 17.00 2.85 3.98
CA LEU A 174 16.86 4.31 4.12
C LEU A 174 16.31 4.73 5.49
N SER A 175 15.30 4.01 6.01
CA SER A 175 14.71 4.29 7.32
C SER A 175 15.67 4.05 8.48
N GLU A 176 16.62 3.12 8.33
CA GLU A 176 17.63 2.82 9.35
C GLU A 176 18.70 3.91 9.32
N LEU A 177 19.15 4.33 8.14
CA LEU A 177 20.13 5.41 7.97
C LEU A 177 19.65 6.74 8.57
N VAL A 178 18.41 7.18 8.26
CA VAL A 178 17.87 8.43 8.81
C VAL A 178 17.59 8.35 10.32
N GLY A 179 17.49 7.14 10.87
CA GLY A 179 17.29 6.89 12.30
C GLY A 179 18.59 6.70 13.09
N ILE A 180 19.76 6.85 12.46
CA ILE A 180 21.05 6.75 13.15
C ILE A 180 21.13 7.80 14.25
N ASN A 181 21.47 7.32 15.44
CA ASN A 181 21.76 8.17 16.59
C ASN A 181 23.23 7.99 16.96
N ILE A 182 23.96 9.10 17.06
CA ILE A 182 25.39 9.12 17.40
C ILE A 182 25.64 8.39 18.73
N SER A 183 24.71 8.46 19.69
CA SER A 183 24.83 7.77 20.98
C SER A 183 24.83 6.24 20.87
N LYS A 184 24.46 5.67 19.71
CA LYS A 184 24.47 4.24 19.44
C LYS A 184 25.72 3.77 18.68
N ILE A 185 26.61 4.68 18.33
CA ILE A 185 27.90 4.39 17.70
C ILE A 185 28.93 4.29 18.83
N LYS A 186 29.61 3.15 18.93
CA LYS A 186 30.67 2.88 19.91
C LYS A 186 32.03 3.21 19.34
#